data_AF-A0A9E0JKA2-F1
#
_entry.id   AF-A0A9E0JKA2-F1
#
_cell.length_a   1.000
_cell.length_b   1.000
_cell.length_c   1.000
_cell.angle_alpha   90.00
_cell.angle_beta   90.00
_cell.angle_gamma   90.00
#
_symmetry.space_group_name_H-M   'P 1'
#
loop_
_entity.id
_entity.type
_entity.pdbx_description
1 polymer ?
#
loop_
_entity_poly.entity_id
_entity_poly.type
_entity_poly.pdbx_seq_one_letter_code
_entity_poly.pdbx_strand_id
1 'polypeptide(L)'
;MELEEVLEVSVLLNYYKNLLTDKQKDYLIEHLEEDMSLSEIAKKHEVTRQAVYDNIKRGVKTLHEYEDKIGFYKKECEIEESLEKLKKDLTAENVDKILEQLF
;
A
#
# COMPACT_ATOMS: atom_id res chain seq x y z
N MET A 1 7.64 -6.61 12.22
CA MET A 1 7.18 -5.39 11.57
C MET A 1 6.30 -4.68 12.56
N GLU A 2 6.42 -3.37 12.65
CA GLU A 2 5.46 -2.57 13.43
C GLU A 2 4.11 -2.55 12.69
N LEU A 3 3.00 -2.33 13.39
CA LEU A 3 1.66 -2.37 12.78
C LEU A 3 1.50 -1.38 11.61
N GLU A 4 2.11 -0.20 11.74
CA GLU A 4 2.09 0.84 10.71
C GLU A 4 2.83 0.41 9.43
N GLU A 5 3.96 -0.26 9.59
CA GLU A 5 4.74 -0.83 8.48
C GLU A 5 3.96 -1.96 7.78
N VAL A 6 3.26 -2.80 8.53
CA VAL A 6 2.39 -3.85 7.97
C VAL A 6 1.29 -3.25 7.12
N LEU A 7 0.63 -2.20 7.61
CA LEU A 7 -0.46 -1.54 6.89
C LEU A 7 0.03 -0.89 5.60
N GLU A 8 1.13 -0.13 5.65
CA GLU A 8 1.73 0.50 4.47
C GLU A 8 2.08 -0.54 3.41
N VAL A 9 2.81 -1.60 3.79
CA VAL A 9 3.21 -2.66 2.86
C VAL A 9 1.99 -3.38 2.27
N SER A 10 0.92 -3.56 3.04
CA SER A 10 -0.32 -4.19 2.57
C SER A 10 -1.01 -3.34 1.49
N VAL A 11 -1.00 -2.01 1.65
CA VAL A 11 -1.49 -1.09 0.62
C VAL A 11 -0.62 -1.17 -0.63
N LEU A 12 0.71 -1.09 -0.50
CA LEU A 12 1.61 -1.20 -1.64
C LEU A 12 1.49 -2.55 -2.35
N LEU A 13 1.24 -3.64 -1.61
CA LEU A 13 1.00 -4.96 -2.18
C LEU A 13 -0.27 -4.95 -3.06
N ASN A 14 -1.35 -4.29 -2.64
CA ASN A 14 -2.55 -4.17 -3.46
C ASN A 14 -2.28 -3.47 -4.80
N TYR A 15 -1.42 -2.46 -4.81
CA TYR A 15 -1.02 -1.76 -6.02
C TYR A 15 -0.10 -2.58 -6.92
N TYR A 16 0.91 -3.22 -6.34
CA TYR A 16 2.07 -3.70 -7.09
C TYR A 16 2.29 -5.21 -7.04
N LYS A 17 1.41 -6.01 -6.41
CA LYS A 17 1.57 -7.47 -6.30
C LYS A 17 1.79 -8.19 -7.62
N ASN A 18 1.20 -7.70 -8.71
CA ASN A 18 1.34 -8.32 -10.03
C ASN A 18 2.66 -7.99 -10.74
N LEU A 19 3.48 -7.11 -10.17
CA LEU A 19 4.82 -6.80 -10.67
C LEU A 19 5.91 -7.62 -9.93
N LEU A 20 5.55 -8.21 -8.78
CA LEU A 20 6.44 -9.09 -8.04
C LEU A 20 6.64 -10.41 -8.75
N THR A 21 7.72 -11.12 -8.41
CA THR A 21 7.84 -12.54 -8.77
C THR A 21 6.79 -13.36 -8.02
N ASP A 22 6.36 -14.49 -8.59
CA ASP A 22 5.34 -15.36 -7.99
C ASP A 22 5.66 -15.71 -6.53
N LYS A 23 6.92 -16.09 -6.24
CA LYS A 23 7.32 -16.41 -4.85
C LYS A 23 7.24 -15.23 -3.89
N GLN A 24 7.59 -14.02 -4.33
CA GLN A 24 7.49 -12.83 -3.49
C GLN A 24 6.03 -12.48 -3.22
N LYS A 25 5.20 -12.54 -4.26
CA LYS A 25 3.77 -12.31 -4.17
C LYS A 25 3.12 -13.30 -3.21
N ASP A 26 3.35 -14.59 -3.40
CA ASP A 26 2.75 -15.65 -2.59
C ASP A 26 3.13 -15.50 -1.12
N TYR A 27 4.42 -15.32 -0.81
CA TYR A 27 4.86 -15.23 0.58
C TYR A 27 4.35 -13.96 1.28
N LEU A 28 4.23 -12.84 0.54
CA LEU A 28 3.66 -11.61 1.08
C LEU A 28 2.16 -11.73 1.32
N ILE A 29 1.41 -12.34 0.40
CA ILE A 29 -0.03 -12.60 0.57
C ILE A 29 -0.27 -13.51 1.77
N GLU A 30 0.45 -14.64 1.84
CA GLU A 30 0.33 -15.58 2.95
C GLU A 30 0.65 -14.91 4.29
N HIS A 31 1.65 -14.04 4.33
CA HIS A 31 2.05 -13.39 5.57
C HIS A 31 1.14 -12.23 5.99
N LEU A 32 0.66 -11.41 5.04
CA LEU A 32 -0.05 -10.15 5.32
C LEU A 32 -1.58 -10.26 5.19
N GLU A 33 -2.07 -11.13 4.32
CA GLU A 33 -3.51 -11.32 4.06
C GLU A 33 -4.05 -12.60 4.75
N GLU A 34 -3.24 -13.66 4.84
CA GLU A 34 -3.64 -14.95 5.43
C GLU A 34 -3.13 -15.17 6.88
N ASP A 35 -2.48 -14.17 7.48
CA ASP A 35 -1.90 -14.21 8.84
C ASP A 35 -0.95 -15.41 9.09
N MET A 36 -0.37 -16.00 8.04
CA MET A 36 0.56 -17.11 8.21
C MET A 36 1.88 -16.65 8.84
N SER A 37 2.36 -17.42 9.81
CA SER A 37 3.69 -17.23 10.35
C SER A 37 4.78 -17.67 9.35
N LEU A 38 5.97 -17.09 9.46
CA LEU A 38 7.12 -17.46 8.62
C LEU A 38 7.45 -18.97 8.68
N SER A 39 7.16 -19.61 9.82
CA SER A 39 7.38 -21.05 10.01
C SER A 39 6.32 -21.89 9.28
N GLU A 40 5.07 -21.45 9.25
CA GLU A 40 4.00 -22.11 8.51
C GLU A 40 4.22 -22.00 7.00
N ILE A 41 4.60 -20.82 6.52
CA ILE A 41 4.99 -20.58 5.12
C ILE A 41 6.18 -21.47 4.76
N ALA A 42 7.22 -21.49 5.60
CA ALA A 42 8.40 -22.32 5.37
C ALA A 42 8.06 -23.81 5.26
N LYS A 43 7.16 -24.30 6.12
CA LYS A 43 6.67 -25.68 6.07
C LYS A 43 5.84 -25.95 4.82
N LYS A 44 4.94 -25.04 4.44
CA LYS A 44 4.07 -25.15 3.25
C LYS A 44 4.88 -25.25 1.95
N HIS A 45 5.95 -24.47 1.84
CA HIS A 45 6.79 -24.38 0.64
C HIS A 45 8.06 -25.24 0.70
N GLU A 46 8.23 -26.05 1.74
CA GLU A 46 9.41 -26.91 1.96
C GLU A 46 10.75 -26.17 1.89
N VAL A 47 10.80 -24.96 2.46
CA VAL A 47 11.99 -24.10 2.52
C VAL A 47 12.36 -23.78 3.97
N THR A 48 13.50 -23.12 4.17
CA THR A 48 13.88 -22.65 5.51
C THR A 48 13.10 -21.39 5.88
N ARG A 49 12.83 -21.21 7.18
CA ARG A 49 12.25 -19.96 7.73
C ARG A 49 13.06 -18.72 7.32
N GLN A 50 14.39 -18.84 7.24
CA GLN A 50 15.26 -17.76 6.79
C GLN A 50 15.03 -17.40 5.32
N ALA A 51 14.84 -18.40 4.46
CA ALA A 51 14.54 -18.16 3.05
C ALA A 51 13.21 -17.42 2.86
N VAL A 52 12.20 -17.73 3.66
CA VAL A 52 10.92 -16.98 3.68
C VAL A 52 11.15 -15.54 4.13
N TYR A 53 11.82 -15.34 5.26
CA TYR A 53 12.12 -14.01 5.80
C TYR A 53 12.87 -13.13 4.78
N ASP A 54 13.93 -13.67 4.16
CA ASP A 54 14.72 -12.93 3.18
C ASP A 54 13.92 -12.63 1.91
N ASN A 55 13.03 -13.53 1.51
CA ASN A 55 12.15 -13.31 0.36
C ASN A 55 11.14 -12.20 0.63
N ILE A 56 10.42 -12.24 1.77
CA ILE A 56 9.49 -11.19 2.19
C ILE A 56 10.21 -9.85 2.28
N LYS A 57 11.36 -9.80 2.96
CA LYS A 57 12.15 -8.56 3.09
C LYS A 57 12.54 -7.96 1.74
N ARG A 58 12.90 -8.80 0.76
CA ARG A 58 13.17 -8.34 -0.61
C ARG A 58 11.90 -7.88 -1.32
N GLY A 59 10.80 -8.61 -1.17
CA GLY A 59 9.50 -8.23 -1.73
C GLY A 59 9.03 -6.86 -1.23
N VAL A 60 9.11 -6.61 0.08
CA VAL A 60 8.82 -5.30 0.69
C VAL A 60 9.68 -4.19 0.06
N LYS A 61 11.00 -4.41 -0.02
CA LYS A 61 11.91 -3.45 -0.68
C LYS A 61 11.50 -3.17 -2.12
N THR A 62 11.13 -4.20 -2.88
CA THR A 62 10.69 -4.07 -4.26
C THR A 62 9.37 -3.29 -4.38
N LEU A 63 8.42 -3.48 -3.45
CA LEU A 63 7.18 -2.70 -3.41
C LEU A 63 7.46 -1.20 -3.20
N HIS A 64 8.34 -0.84 -2.25
CA HIS A 64 8.74 0.55 -2.07
C HIS A 64 9.47 1.11 -3.29
N GLU A 65 10.35 0.34 -3.93
CA GLU A 65 11.02 0.76 -5.16
C GLU A 65 10.04 0.98 -6.33
N TYR A 66 8.92 0.27 -6.36
CA TYR A 66 7.85 0.55 -7.32
C TYR A 66 7.09 1.82 -6.97
N GLU A 67 6.75 2.03 -5.71
CA GLU A 67 6.10 3.29 -5.29
C GLU A 67 6.99 4.50 -5.56
N ASP A 68 8.29 4.44 -5.29
CA ASP A 68 9.23 5.53 -5.57
C ASP A 68 9.26 5.90 -7.07
N LYS A 69 9.01 4.94 -7.96
CA LYS A 69 9.05 5.13 -9.41
C LYS A 69 7.69 5.49 -10.01
N ILE A 70 6.61 4.93 -9.47
CA ILE A 70 5.26 5.00 -10.04
C ILE A 70 4.39 6.01 -9.27
N GLY A 71 4.48 6.00 -7.94
CA GLY A 71 3.87 7.00 -7.07
C GLY A 71 2.34 6.94 -6.99
N PHE A 72 1.71 5.78 -7.26
CA PHE A 72 0.25 5.69 -7.28
C PHE A 72 -0.37 5.91 -5.91
N TYR A 73 0.18 5.30 -4.86
CA TYR A 73 -0.37 5.46 -3.53
C TYR A 73 -0.25 6.91 -3.07
N LYS A 74 0.94 7.51 -3.23
CA LYS A 74 1.13 8.94 -2.96
C LYS A 74 0.14 9.81 -3.73
N LYS A 75 -0.09 9.50 -5.01
CA LYS A 75 -0.99 10.30 -5.85
C LYS A 75 -2.44 10.19 -5.40
N GLU A 76 -2.87 9.01 -4.97
CA GLU A 76 -4.19 8.80 -4.39
C GLU A 76 -4.37 9.64 -3.13
N CYS A 77 -3.41 9.61 -2.20
CA CYS A 77 -3.46 10.45 -0.99
C CYS A 77 -3.56 11.96 -1.32
N GLU A 78 -2.78 12.45 -2.30
CA GLU A 78 -2.87 13.84 -2.74
C GLU A 78 -4.26 14.21 -3.28
N ILE A 79 -4.89 13.29 -4.01
CA ILE A 79 -6.23 13.47 -4.57
C ILE A 79 -7.27 13.48 -3.45
N GLU A 80 -7.19 12.54 -2.51
CA GLU A 80 -8.08 12.47 -1.36
C GLU A 80 -8.01 13.75 -0.51
N GLU A 81 -6.80 14.22 -0.19
CA GLU A 81 -6.62 15.49 0.53
C GLU A 81 -7.22 16.68 -0.22
N SER A 82 -7.07 16.72 -1.55
CA SER A 82 -7.63 17.78 -2.39
C SER A 82 -9.15 17.74 -2.41
N LEU A 83 -9.72 16.53 -2.48
CA LEU A 83 -11.17 16.32 -2.42
C LEU A 83 -11.75 16.68 -1.05
N GLU A 84 -11.05 16.38 0.04
CA GLU A 84 -11.47 16.79 1.38
C GLU A 84 -11.47 18.30 1.55
N LYS A 85 -10.44 19.00 1.04
CA LYS A 85 -10.40 20.46 1.02
C LYS A 85 -11.56 21.03 0.22
N LEU A 86 -11.77 20.51 -0.99
CA LEU A 86 -12.87 20.93 -1.85
C LEU A 86 -14.24 20.73 -1.19
N LYS A 87 -14.47 19.61 -0.50
CA LYS A 87 -15.69 19.35 0.26
C LYS A 87 -15.88 20.34 1.41
N LYS A 88 -14.81 20.73 2.10
CA LYS A 88 -14.86 21.74 3.18
C LYS A 88 -15.18 23.13 2.64
N ASP A 89 -14.72 23.46 1.44
CA ASP A 89 -14.95 24.76 0.83
C ASP A 89 -16.34 24.86 0.16
N LEU A 90 -16.88 23.76 -0.35
CA LEU A 90 -18.23 23.64 -0.93
C LEU A 90 -19.34 23.52 0.14
N THR A 91 -19.33 24.38 1.15
CA THR A 91 -20.47 24.51 2.08
C THR A 91 -21.51 25.48 1.51
N ALA A 92 -22.78 25.29 1.85
CA ALA A 92 -23.86 26.18 1.40
C ALA A 92 -23.61 27.66 1.77
N GLU A 93 -22.89 27.94 2.86
CA GLU A 93 -22.48 29.30 3.26
C GLU A 93 -21.36 29.89 2.39
N ASN A 94 -20.53 29.06 1.77
CA ASN A 94 -19.38 29.51 0.98
C ASN A 94 -19.66 29.51 -0.53
N VAL A 95 -20.72 28.83 -0.99
CA VAL A 95 -21.13 28.82 -2.41
C VAL A 95 -21.35 30.25 -2.92
N ASP A 96 -22.03 31.10 -2.14
CA ASP A 96 -22.29 32.49 -2.52
C ASP A 96 -20.98 33.31 -2.65
N LYS A 97 -20.02 33.10 -1.73
CA LYS A 97 -18.68 33.74 -1.80
C LYS A 97 -17.86 33.28 -3.00
N ILE A 98 -17.95 32.00 -3.36
CA ILE A 98 -17.23 31.44 -4.52
C ILE A 98 -17.83 32.00 -5.81
N LEU A 99 -19.16 32.14 -5.88
CA LEU A 99 -19.84 32.75 -7.03
C LEU A 99 -19.50 34.25 -7.17
N GLU A 100 -19.41 35.00 -6.06
CA GLU A 100 -18.95 36.40 -6.07
C GLU A 100 -17.48 36.58 -6.51
N GLN A 101 -16.64 35.56 -6.42
CA GLN A 101 -15.25 35.63 -6.90
C GLN A 101 -15.09 35.25 -8.37
N LEU A 102 -16.09 34.61 -8.97
CA LEU A 102 -16.08 34.14 -10.36
C LEU A 102 -16.78 35.10 -11.33
N PHE A 103 -17.60 36.04 -10.83
CA PHE A 103 -18.34 37.04 -11.59
C PHE A 103 -18.07 38.45 -11.05
#